data_AF-A0A7J3J309-F1
#
_entry.id   AF-A0A7J3J309-F1
#
_cell.length_a   1.000
_cell.length_b   1.000
_cell.length_c   1.000
_cell.angle_alpha   90.00
_cell.angle_beta   90.00
_cell.angle_gamma   90.00
#
_symmetry.space_group_name_H-M   'P 1'
#
loop_
_entity.id
_entity.type
_entity.pdbx_description
1 polymer ?
#
loop_
_entity_poly.entity_id
_entity_poly.type
_entity_poly.pdbx_seq_one_letter_code
_entity_poly.pdbx_strand_id
1 'polypeptide(L)'
;MEPINDLPWFLASVAVISLSGVMAPGPVFAVTIAKGYEDKKAGALIAVGHGAIEIPLILLLFFGLSELFRSALTQKIVGLLGGVILIYMGFG
;
A
#
# COMPACT_ATOMS: atom_id res chain seq x y z
N MET A 1 -16.83 19.62 20.95
CA MET A 1 -16.66 18.38 20.17
C MET A 1 -16.21 17.34 21.17
N GLU A 2 -17.04 16.34 21.47
CA GLU A 2 -16.73 15.29 22.44
C GLU A 2 -15.87 14.23 21.74
N PRO A 3 -14.56 14.15 22.00
CA PRO A 3 -13.63 13.30 21.23
C PRO A 3 -13.97 11.80 21.29
N ILE A 4 -14.81 11.39 22.24
CA ILE A 4 -15.21 10.00 22.47
C ILE A 4 -16.21 9.50 21.41
N ASN A 5 -17.10 10.38 20.91
CA ASN A 5 -18.08 10.01 19.87
C ASN A 5 -17.45 9.97 18.47
N ASP A 6 -16.33 10.66 18.27
CA ASP A 6 -15.64 10.74 16.98
C ASP A 6 -14.65 9.58 16.78
N LEU A 7 -14.13 8.98 17.86
CA LEU A 7 -13.17 7.88 17.78
C LEU A 7 -13.72 6.62 17.08
N PRO A 8 -14.93 6.12 17.38
CA PRO A 8 -15.49 4.97 16.65
C PRO A 8 -15.68 5.27 15.15
N TRP A 9 -16.10 6.49 14.80
CA TRP A 9 -16.27 6.91 13.41
C TRP A 9 -14.94 7.04 12.68
N PHE A 10 -13.91 7.54 13.37
CA PHE A 10 -12.55 7.58 12.84
C PHE A 10 -12.00 6.17 12.61
N LEU A 11 -12.13 5.25 13.58
CA LEU A 11 -11.68 3.87 13.41
C LEU A 11 -12.43 3.14 12.30
N ALA A 12 -13.74 3.37 12.18
CA ALA A 12 -14.55 2.83 11.10
C ALA A 12 -14.11 3.38 9.73
N SER A 13 -13.82 4.68 9.62
CA SER A 13 -13.36 5.28 8.36
C SER A 13 -11.98 4.77 7.97
N VAL A 14 -11.04 4.66 8.92
CA VAL A 14 -9.73 4.05 8.70
C VAL A 14 -9.88 2.62 8.19
N ALA A 15 -10.72 1.80 8.83
CA ALA A 15 -10.97 0.42 8.41
C ALA A 15 -11.53 0.35 6.97
N VAL A 16 -12.52 1.19 6.64
CA VAL A 16 -13.14 1.21 5.30
C VAL A 16 -12.15 1.68 4.23
N ILE A 17 -11.40 2.75 4.49
CA ILE A 17 -10.42 3.29 3.55
C ILE A 17 -9.29 2.28 3.32
N SER A 18 -8.71 1.71 4.39
CA SER A 18 -7.66 0.71 4.26
C SER A 18 -8.14 -0.55 3.56
N LEU A 19 -9.35 -1.04 3.88
CA LEU A 19 -9.95 -2.18 3.20
C LEU A 19 -10.11 -1.92 1.69
N SER A 20 -10.59 -0.73 1.32
CA SER A 20 -10.76 -0.38 -0.10
C SER A 20 -9.43 -0.41 -0.87
N GLY A 21 -8.34 0.02 -0.24
CA GLY A 21 -7.01 0.00 -0.84
C GLY A 21 -6.48 -1.43 -1.04
N VAL A 22 -6.61 -2.29 -0.02
CA VAL A 22 -6.15 -3.69 -0.09
C VAL A 22 -7.01 -4.54 -1.02
N MET A 23 -8.30 -4.22 -1.18
CA MET A 23 -9.19 -4.93 -2.11
C MET A 23 -9.02 -4.52 -3.58
N ALA A 24 -8.30 -3.44 -3.87
CA ALA A 24 -7.99 -3.07 -5.24
C ALA A 24 -7.13 -4.18 -5.89
N PRO A 25 -7.52 -4.70 -7.08
CA PRO A 25 -6.80 -5.79 -7.71
C PRO A 25 -5.36 -5.37 -8.05
N GLY A 26 -4.40 -6.11 -7.52
CA GLY A 26 -2.97 -5.83 -7.69
C GLY A 26 -2.09 -6.92 -7.07
N PRO A 27 -0.75 -6.77 -7.10
CA PRO A 27 0.17 -7.82 -6.67
C PRO A 27 -0.01 -8.26 -5.21
N VAL A 28 -0.18 -7.31 -4.30
CA VAL A 28 -0.35 -7.60 -2.87
C VAL A 28 -1.67 -8.33 -2.62
N PHE A 29 -2.75 -7.91 -3.29
CA PHE A 29 -4.04 -8.61 -3.23
C PHE A 29 -3.92 -10.05 -3.77
N ALA A 30 -3.33 -10.22 -4.96
CA ALA A 30 -3.16 -11.52 -5.60
C ALA A 30 -2.36 -12.51 -4.73
N VAL A 31 -1.23 -12.06 -4.18
CA VAL A 31 -0.39 -12.88 -3.29
C VAL A 31 -1.10 -13.18 -1.98
N THR A 32 -1.85 -12.22 -1.42
CA THR A 32 -2.61 -12.43 -0.17
C THR A 32 -3.70 -13.48 -0.34
N ILE A 33 -4.40 -13.47 -1.48
CA ILE A 33 -5.40 -14.50 -1.79
C ILE A 33 -4.71 -15.85 -1.99
N ALA A 34 -3.67 -15.92 -2.83
CA ALA A 34 -2.95 -17.16 -3.12
C ALA A 34 -2.38 -17.82 -1.86
N LYS A 35 -1.70 -17.04 -1.00
CA LYS A 35 -1.08 -17.55 0.22
C LYS A 35 -2.03 -17.66 1.42
N GLY A 36 -3.14 -16.92 1.41
CA GLY A 36 -4.18 -17.05 2.44
C GLY A 36 -4.89 -18.40 2.43
N TYR A 37 -4.93 -19.09 1.27
CA TYR A 37 -5.43 -20.47 1.19
C TYR A 37 -4.48 -21.50 1.84
N GLU A 38 -3.17 -21.24 1.83
CA GLU A 38 -2.15 -22.13 2.41
C GLU A 38 -1.94 -21.87 3.91
N ASP A 39 -1.90 -20.60 4.34
CA ASP A 39 -1.68 -20.20 5.73
C ASP A 39 -2.62 -19.06 6.15
N LYS A 40 -3.38 -19.28 7.21
CA LYS A 40 -4.28 -18.30 7.82
C LYS A 40 -3.54 -17.04 8.31
N LYS A 41 -2.24 -17.13 8.60
CA LYS A 41 -1.39 -16.01 9.04
C LYS A 41 -0.73 -15.26 7.88
N ALA A 42 -0.83 -15.76 6.64
CA ALA A 42 -0.18 -15.15 5.48
C ALA A 42 -0.56 -13.67 5.33
N GLY A 43 -1.84 -13.32 5.49
CA GLY A 43 -2.29 -11.93 5.40
C GLY A 43 -1.62 -11.01 6.42
N ALA A 44 -1.44 -11.46 7.68
CA ALA A 44 -0.77 -10.66 8.70
C ALA A 44 0.73 -10.48 8.39
N LEU A 45 1.40 -11.54 7.93
CA LEU A 45 2.81 -11.47 7.53
C LEU A 45 3.03 -10.56 6.32
N ILE A 46 2.14 -10.63 5.32
CA ILE A 46 2.19 -9.76 4.14
C ILE A 46 1.95 -8.31 4.54
N ALA A 47 0.99 -8.03 5.43
CA ALA A 47 0.73 -6.68 5.93
C ALA A 47 1.95 -6.09 6.68
N VAL A 48 2.60 -6.89 7.52
CA VAL A 48 3.83 -6.47 8.21
C VAL A 48 4.95 -6.18 7.21
N GLY A 49 5.16 -7.06 6.22
CA GLY A 49 6.17 -6.87 5.18
C GLY A 49 5.89 -5.64 4.31
N HIS A 50 4.63 -5.40 3.96
CA HIS A 50 4.20 -4.22 3.20
C HIS A 50 4.48 -2.93 3.99
N GLY A 51 4.01 -2.87 5.24
CA GLY A 51 4.24 -1.72 6.11
C GLY A 51 5.72 -1.47 6.41
N ALA A 52 6.54 -2.51 6.48
CA ALA A 52 7.99 -2.38 6.70
C ALA A 52 8.70 -1.60 5.59
N ILE A 53 8.18 -1.60 4.36
CA ILE A 53 8.72 -0.82 3.23
C ILE A 53 7.99 0.52 3.09
N GLU A 54 6.67 0.52 3.27
CA GLU A 54 5.85 1.71 3.08
C GLU A 54 6.11 2.79 4.15
N ILE A 55 6.23 2.41 5.43
CA ILE A 55 6.43 3.36 6.54
C ILE A 55 7.75 4.14 6.37
N PRO A 56 8.91 3.51 6.15
CA PRO A 56 10.14 4.25 5.86
C PRO A 56 10.02 5.15 4.64
N LEU A 57 9.36 4.70 3.57
CA LEU A 57 9.16 5.51 2.37
C LEU A 57 8.33 6.76 2.65
N ILE A 58 7.23 6.64 3.40
CA ILE A 58 6.41 7.78 3.82
C ILE A 58 7.25 8.75 4.65
N LEU A 59 8.05 8.27 5.59
CA LEU A 59 8.95 9.12 6.38
C LEU A 59 9.96 9.85 5.49
N LEU A 60 10.58 9.16 4.53
CA LEU A 60 11.50 9.79 3.58
C LEU A 60 10.82 10.86 2.73
N LEU A 61 9.61 10.59 2.24
CA LEU A 61 8.80 11.56 1.49
C LEU A 61 8.47 12.79 2.34
N PHE A 62 8.12 12.59 3.61
CA PHE A 62 7.88 13.65 4.58
C PHE A 62 9.11 14.50 4.85
N PHE A 63 10.30 13.90 5.00
CA PHE A 63 11.55 14.61 5.27
C PHE A 63 12.20 15.28 4.04
N GLY A 64 11.58 15.18 2.85
CA GLY A 64 12.00 15.97 1.68
C GLY A 64 12.25 15.16 0.40
N LEU A 65 12.12 13.83 0.42
CA LEU A 65 12.17 13.03 -0.82
C LEU A 65 11.03 13.41 -1.78
N SER A 66 9.95 14.01 -1.27
CA SER A 66 8.85 14.53 -2.09
C SER A 66 9.28 15.58 -3.12
N GLU A 67 10.36 16.34 -2.88
CA GLU A 67 10.88 17.32 -3.87
C GLU A 67 11.37 16.61 -5.14
N LEU A 68 11.97 15.43 -5.01
CA LEU A 68 12.40 14.62 -6.15
C LEU A 68 11.21 14.19 -7.03
N PHE A 69 10.06 13.94 -6.40
CA PHE A 69 8.82 13.53 -7.06
C PHE A 69 8.00 14.70 -7.63
N ARG A 70 8.41 15.96 -7.46
CA ARG A 70 7.77 17.10 -8.13
C ARG A 70 8.12 17.21 -9.62
N SER A 71 9.27 16.66 -10.02
CA SER A 71 9.68 16.65 -11.42
C SER A 71 8.82 15.68 -12.24
N ALA A 72 8.24 16.19 -13.33
CA ALA A 72 7.48 15.38 -14.28
C ALA A 72 8.33 14.26 -14.89
N LEU A 73 9.65 14.44 -15.01
CA LEU A 73 10.55 13.41 -15.50
C LEU A 73 10.67 12.25 -14.50
N THR A 74 10.84 12.55 -13.21
CA THR A 74 10.91 11.52 -12.15
C THR A 74 9.63 10.70 -12.10
N GLN A 75 8.46 11.36 -12.12
CA GLN A 75 7.17 10.67 -12.10
C GLN A 75 7.00 9.76 -13.31
N LYS A 76 7.41 10.21 -14.50
CA LYS A 76 7.37 9.39 -15.72
C LYS A 76 8.27 8.17 -15.63
N ILE A 77 9.50 8.33 -15.13
CA ILE A 77 10.45 7.22 -14.98
C ILE A 77 9.92 6.19 -13.98
N VAL A 78 9.48 6.64 -12.79
CA VAL A 78 8.95 5.74 -11.76
C VAL A 78 7.68 5.04 -12.25
N GLY A 79 6.77 5.76 -12.91
CA GLY A 79 5.55 5.19 -13.49
C GLY A 79 5.84 4.17 -14.58
N LEU A 80 6.80 4.44 -15.47
CA LEU A 80 7.19 3.51 -16.53
C LEU A 80 7.84 2.25 -15.95
N LEU A 81 8.80 2.40 -15.04
CA LEU A 81 9.46 1.27 -14.38
C LEU A 81 8.47 0.42 -13.58
N GLY A 82 7.58 1.05 -12.82
CA GLY A 82 6.52 0.37 -12.10
C GLY A 82 5.59 -0.40 -13.05
N GLY A 83 5.17 0.22 -14.15
CA GLY A 83 4.35 -0.42 -15.18
C GLY A 83 5.03 -1.63 -15.82
N VAL A 84 6.32 -1.54 -16.16
CA VAL A 84 7.10 -2.67 -16.70
C VAL A 84 7.18 -3.81 -15.69
N ILE A 85 7.40 -3.52 -14.41
CA ILE A 85 7.42 -4.53 -13.36
C ILE A 85 6.05 -5.20 -13.23
N LEU A 86 4.96 -4.43 -13.25
CA LEU A 86 3.60 -4.99 -13.19
C LEU A 86 3.29 -5.90 -14.38
N ILE A 87 3.71 -5.51 -15.59
CA ILE A 87 3.58 -6.35 -16.78
C ILE A 87 4.38 -7.64 -16.62
N TYR A 88 5.63 -7.54 -16.16
CA TYR A 88 6.49 -8.71 -15.90
C TYR A 88 5.84 -9.67 -14.89
N MET A 89 5.29 -9.13 -13.80
CA MET A 89 4.56 -9.93 -12.80
C MET A 89 3.30 -10.59 -13.37
N GLY A 90 2.63 -9.97 -14.34
CA GLY A 90 1.43 -10.52 -14.98
C GLY A 90 1.70 -11.68 -15.94
N PHE A 91 2.93 -11.85 -16.42
CA PHE A 91 3.34 -12.98 -17.26
C PHE A 91 3.77 -14.21 -16.45
N GLY A 92 3.92 -14.10 -15.14
CA GLY A 92 4.35 -15.16 -14.22
C GLY A 92 3.21 -15.86 -13.49
#